data_AF-A0A1I0QYV9-F1
#
_entry.id   AF-A0A1I0QYV9-F1
#
_cell.length_a   1.000
_cell.length_b   1.000
_cell.length_c   1.000
_cell.angle_alpha   90.00
_cell.angle_beta   90.00
_cell.angle_gamma   90.00
#
_symmetry.space_group_name_H-M   'P 1'
#
loop_
_entity.id
_entity.type
_entity.pdbx_description
1 polymer ?
#
loop_
_entity_poly.entity_id
_entity_poly.type
_entity_poly.pdbx_seq_one_letter_code
_entity_poly.pdbx_strand_id
1 'polypeptide(L)' 'MTHGMGMILVIPALWFFIAQAVKRSHDISNSGWYILIPFYGLWLMFSSGVQGSNEYGDDPKGFVDPNEVYSIGQNEQH' A
#
# COMPACT_ATOMS: atom_id res chain seq x y z
N MET A 1 4.73 5.72 -39.26
CA MET A 1 5.63 4.77 -38.56
C MET A 1 6.13 5.33 -37.22
N THR A 2 5.24 5.90 -36.37
CA THR A 2 5.64 6.61 -35.13
C THR A 2 4.92 6.10 -33.87
N HIS A 3 3.78 5.44 -34.02
CA HIS A 3 2.95 4.98 -32.89
C HIS A 3 3.63 3.88 -32.04
N GLY A 4 4.45 3.03 -32.65
CA GLY A 4 5.09 1.91 -31.94
C GLY A 4 6.16 2.33 -30.92
N MET A 5 6.89 3.43 -31.19
CA MET A 5 7.97 3.89 -30.32
C MET A 5 7.45 4.43 -28.97
N GLY A 6 6.28 5.10 -29.00
CA GLY A 6 5.65 5.62 -27.78
C GLY A 6 5.19 4.51 -26.83
N MET A 7 4.69 3.39 -27.37
CA MET A 7 4.21 2.25 -26.57
C MET A 7 5.33 1.60 -25.74
N ILE A 8 6.57 1.58 -26.26
CA ILE A 8 7.74 1.04 -25.55
C ILE A 8 8.03 1.81 -24.25
N LEU A 9 7.72 3.11 -24.21
CA LEU A 9 7.89 3.94 -23.01
C LEU A 9 6.63 3.94 -22.13
N VAL A 10 5.45 3.97 -22.75
CA VAL A 10 4.16 4.07 -22.03
C VAL A 10 3.87 2.79 -21.24
N ILE A 11 4.13 1.61 -21.79
CA ILE A 11 3.84 0.34 -21.12
C ILE A 11 4.60 0.19 -19.78
N PRO A 12 5.95 0.32 -19.74
CA PRO A 12 6.66 0.23 -18.47
C PRO A 12 6.30 1.37 -17.52
N ALA A 13 6.09 2.59 -18.03
CA ALA A 13 5.66 3.71 -17.18
C ALA A 13 4.30 3.44 -16.51
N LEU A 14 3.32 2.92 -17.26
CA LEU A 14 2.01 2.53 -16.70
C LEU A 14 2.15 1.41 -15.68
N TRP A 15 2.99 0.40 -15.96
CA TRP A 15 3.26 -0.69 -15.02
C TRP A 15 3.82 -0.15 -13.69
N PHE A 16 4.85 0.69 -13.75
CA PHE A 16 5.43 1.31 -12.54
C PHE A 16 4.37 2.14 -11.80
N PHE A 17 3.57 2.94 -12.52
CA PHE A 17 2.53 3.74 -11.89
C PHE A 17 1.50 2.89 -11.13
N ILE A 18 1.04 1.80 -11.74
CA ILE A 18 0.12 0.84 -11.13
C ILE A 18 0.76 0.17 -9.92
N ALA A 19 2.01 -0.30 -10.04
CA ALA A 19 2.72 -0.95 -8.94
C ALA A 19 2.86 -0.03 -7.71
N GLN A 20 3.19 1.24 -7.94
CA GLN A 20 3.30 2.23 -6.86
C GLN A 20 1.94 2.54 -6.21
N ALA A 21 0.86 2.62 -7.00
CA ALA A 21 -0.49 2.83 -6.48
C ALA A 21 -0.99 1.65 -5.63
N VAL A 22 -0.72 0.41 -6.06
CA VAL A 22 -1.03 -0.80 -5.28
C VAL A 22 -0.27 -0.80 -3.96
N LYS A 23 1.04 -0.52 -3.99
CA LYS A 23 1.85 -0.42 -2.77
C LYS A 23 1.30 0.63 -1.82
N ARG A 24 0.95 1.83 -2.32
CA ARG A 24 0.36 2.89 -1.49
C ARG A 24 -0.98 2.50 -0.87
N SER A 25 -1.78 1.70 -1.58
CA SER A 25 -3.02 1.14 -1.04
C SER A 25 -2.76 0.16 0.10
N HIS A 26 -1.75 -0.69 -0.03
CA HIS A 26 -1.34 -1.59 1.04
C HIS A 26 -0.75 -0.83 2.25
N ASP A 27 -0.03 0.27 2.03
CA ASP A 27 0.50 1.13 3.10
C ASP A 27 -0.59 1.73 4.01
N ILE A 28 -1.85 1.75 3.55
CA ILE A 28 -3.02 2.20 4.33
C ILE A 28 -3.95 1.04 4.72
N SER A 29 -3.44 -0.19 4.66
CA SER A 29 -4.16 -1.43 4.97
C SER A 29 -5.41 -1.70 4.12
N ASN A 30 -5.42 -1.22 2.86
CA ASN A 30 -6.47 -1.52 1.89
C ASN A 30 -5.97 -2.48 0.81
N SER A 31 -6.86 -3.32 0.28
CA SER A 31 -6.55 -4.23 -0.84
C SER A 31 -6.04 -3.48 -2.08
N GLY A 32 -5.01 -4.01 -2.72
CA GLY A 32 -4.46 -3.48 -3.98
C GLY A 32 -5.49 -3.36 -5.11
N TRP A 33 -6.58 -4.14 -5.09
CA TRP A 33 -7.64 -4.07 -6.09
C TRP A 33 -8.41 -2.73 -6.08
N TYR A 34 -8.31 -1.95 -5.00
CA TYR A 34 -9.04 -0.69 -4.88
C TYR A 34 -8.57 0.36 -5.90
N ILE A 35 -7.37 0.20 -6.50
CA ILE A 35 -6.91 1.07 -7.60
C ILE A 35 -7.86 1.08 -8.80
N LEU A 36 -8.70 0.04 -8.96
CA LEU A 36 -9.69 -0.06 -10.04
C LEU A 36 -10.93 0.79 -9.77
N ILE A 37 -11.15 1.23 -8.52
CA ILE A 37 -12.27 2.08 -8.15
C ILE A 37 -12.03 3.48 -8.73
N PRO A 38 -12.98 4.05 -9.48
CA PRO A 38 -12.85 5.41 -10.00
C PRO A 38 -12.54 6.41 -8.87
N PHE A 39 -11.61 7.32 -9.12
CA PHE A 39 -11.15 8.37 -8.18
C PHE A 39 -10.43 7.87 -6.91
N TYR A 40 -10.26 6.57 -6.68
CA TYR A 40 -9.51 6.07 -5.53
C TYR A 40 -8.06 6.57 -5.51
N GLY A 41 -7.43 6.68 -6.68
CA GLY A 41 -6.09 7.28 -6.81
C GLY A 41 -6.03 8.71 -6.28
N LEU A 42 -7.09 9.53 -6.44
CA LEU A 42 -7.14 10.87 -5.87
C LEU A 42 -7.29 10.82 -4.35
N TRP A 43 -8.12 9.92 -3.84
CA TRP A 43 -8.29 9.72 -2.39
C TRP A 43 -6.99 9.24 -1.72
N LEU A 44 -6.23 8.33 -2.36
CA LEU A 44 -4.93 7.85 -1.89
C LEU A 44 -3.91 8.98 -1.69
N MET A 45 -3.97 10.06 -2.47
CA MET A 45 -3.04 11.20 -2.33
C MET A 45 -3.23 11.95 -1.01
N PHE A 46 -4.45 11.95 -0.46
CA PHE A 46 -4.78 12.64 0.78
C PHE A 46 -4.85 11.70 1.99
N SER A 47 -4.84 10.38 1.77
CA SER A 47 -4.89 9.38 2.82
C SER A 47 -3.57 9.33 3.60
N SER A 48 -3.65 9.10 4.92
CA SER A 48 -2.49 8.86 5.78
C SER A 48 -2.19 7.36 5.88
N GLY A 49 -0.90 7.00 6.01
CA GLY A 49 -0.46 5.62 6.29
C GLY A 49 -1.08 5.07 7.58
N VAL A 50 -1.31 3.76 7.63
CA VAL A 50 -1.57 3.07 8.91
C VAL A 50 -0.25 3.00 9.67
N GLN A 51 -0.29 3.26 10.98
CA GLN A 51 0.87 3.10 11.87
C GLN A 51 0.86 1.70 12.46
N GLY A 52 2.02 1.07 12.55
CA GLY A 52 2.14 -0.30 13.03
C GLY A 52 2.04 -1.36 11.93
N SER A 53 2.20 -2.61 12.33
CA SER A 53 2.06 -3.76 11.45
C SER A 53 0.65 -3.84 10.86
N ASN A 54 0.55 -4.28 9.60
CA ASN A 54 -0.73 -4.59 8.96
C ASN A 54 -0.64 -5.92 8.19
N GLU A 55 -1.74 -6.32 7.55
CA GLU A 55 -1.80 -7.59 6.80
C GLU A 55 -0.81 -7.69 5.62
N TYR A 56 -0.20 -6.57 5.23
CA TYR A 56 0.78 -6.46 4.16
C TYR A 56 2.23 -6.36 4.66
N GLY A 57 2.46 -6.28 5.97
CA GLY A 57 3.78 -6.31 6.60
C GLY A 57 3.94 -5.32 7.77
N ASP A 58 5.14 -5.35 8.36
CA ASP A 58 5.50 -4.49 9.48
C ASP A 58 5.76 -3.04 9.05
N ASP A 59 5.49 -2.09 9.96
CA ASP A 59 5.82 -0.68 9.73
C ASP A 59 7.35 -0.53 9.62
N PRO A 60 7.89 -0.07 8.48
CA PRO A 60 9.33 0.12 8.32
C PRO A 60 9.92 1.17 9.28
N LYS A 61 9.08 1.99 9.93
CA LYS A 61 9.49 2.93 10.99
C LYS A 61 9.63 2.27 12.36
N GLY A 62 9.30 0.99 12.49
CA GLY A 62 9.39 0.24 13.74
C GLY A 62 8.40 0.70 14.81
N PHE A 63 7.31 1.37 14.40
CA PHE A 63 6.21 1.63 15.32
C PHE A 63 5.54 0.31 15.66
N VAL A 64 5.46 0.01 16.96
CA VAL A 64 4.69 -1.13 17.47
C VAL A 64 3.49 -0.55 18.19
N ASP A 65 2.28 -1.00 17.83
CA ASP A 65 1.07 -0.56 18.52
C ASP A 65 1.13 -1.04 19.97
N PRO A 66 1.06 -0.15 20.98
CA PRO A 66 1.04 -0.57 22.39
C PRO A 66 -0.02 -1.62 22.70
N ASN A 67 -1.17 -1.57 22.02
CA ASN A 67 -2.25 -2.55 22.22
C ASN A 67 -1.85 -3.95 21.73
N GLU A 68 -1.06 -4.04 20.65
CA GLU A 68 -0.47 -5.27 20.18
C GLU A 68 0.50 -5.85 21.23
N VAL A 69 1.37 -5.00 21.82
CA VAL A 69 2.29 -5.41 22.90
C VAL A 69 1.56 -5.91 24.15
N TYR A 70 0.44 -5.28 24.53
CA TYR A 70 -0.35 -5.76 25.67
C TYR A 70 -0.99 -7.11 25.38
N SER A 71 -1.52 -7.32 24.18
CA SER A 71 -2.19 -8.58 23.83
C SER A 71 -1.21 -9.77 23.75
N ILE A 72 0.01 -9.60 23.22
CA ILE A 72 1.03 -10.66 23.26
C ILE A 72 1.38 -11.06 24.69
N GLY A 73 1.56 -10.08 25.59
CA GLY A 73 1.92 -10.33 26.99
C GLY A 73 0.81 -11.01 27.81
N GLN A 74 -0.45 -10.91 27.39
CA GLN A 74 -1.56 -11.66 27.99
C GLN A 74 -1.61 -13.11 27.49
N ASN A 75 -1.26 -13.36 26.23
CA ASN A 75 -1.26 -14.70 25.65
C ASN A 75 -0.11 -15.58 26.16
N GLU A 76 1.00 -14.99 26.61
CA GLU A 76 2.15 -15.71 27.18
C GLU A 76 1.96 -16.10 28.66
N GLN A 77 0.95 -15.55 29.34
CA GLN A 77 0.67 -15.83 30.76
C GLN A 77 -0.29 -17.01 30.97
N HIS A 78 -0.64 -17.73 29.90
CA HIS A 78 -1.56 -18.86 29.91
C HIS A 78 -0.92 -20.12 29.30
#